data_AF-A0A2N3F7T6-F1
#
_entry.id   AF-A0A2N3F7T6-F1
#
_cell.length_a   1.000
_cell.length_b   1.000
_cell.length_c   1.000
_cell.angle_alpha   90.00
_cell.angle_beta   90.00
_cell.angle_gamma   90.00
#
_symmetry.space_group_name_H-M   'P 1'
#
loop_
_entity.id
_entity.type
_entity.pdbx_description
1 polymer ?
#
loop_
_entity_poly.entity_id
_entity_poly.type
_entity_poly.pdbx_seq_one_letter_code
_entity_poly.pdbx_strand_id
1 'polypeptide(L)'
;AATIDLDERAFAIYDARAGAWVVEAGEFEIRVGASSTDIRERLTVAVGGTAKVSPGAAFAGSIANRSEFEDLLGHEIPTPAATLPYTRETLIADLHQTALGRILRKGLLRVISAKMGASDTNAATTAVFAESTPLRAIAMASGGRVSLRAVDAMIRILNMGVRERVAHATAL
;
A
#
# COMPACT_ATOMS: atom_id res chain seq x y z
N ALA A 1 38.67 -14.05 -6.34
CA ALA A 1 37.53 -14.98 -6.36
C ALA A 1 36.45 -14.40 -5.45
N ALA A 2 35.19 -14.52 -5.84
CA ALA A 2 34.04 -14.18 -4.98
C ALA A 2 33.34 -15.48 -4.59
N THR A 3 32.84 -15.55 -3.37
CA THR A 3 32.11 -16.71 -2.82
C THR A 3 30.75 -16.24 -2.37
N ILE A 4 29.70 -16.99 -2.69
CA ILE A 4 28.32 -16.74 -2.29
C ILE A 4 27.78 -18.06 -1.73
N ASP A 5 27.32 -18.01 -0.48
CA ASP A 5 26.69 -19.16 0.16
C ASP A 5 25.18 -19.12 -0.11
N LEU A 6 24.63 -20.24 -0.58
CA LEU A 6 23.20 -20.43 -0.80
C LEU A 6 22.70 -21.42 0.25
N ASP A 7 21.94 -20.92 1.22
CA ASP A 7 21.29 -21.74 2.24
C ASP A 7 19.95 -22.31 1.72
N GLU A 8 19.24 -23.05 2.59
CA GLU A 8 17.92 -23.60 2.28
C GLU A 8 16.95 -22.52 1.77
N ARG A 9 17.05 -21.30 2.30
CA ARG A 9 16.16 -20.21 1.96
C ARG A 9 16.34 -19.71 0.53
N ALA A 10 17.52 -19.90 -0.07
CA ALA A 10 17.77 -19.60 -1.47
C ALA A 10 16.94 -20.47 -2.44
N PHE A 11 16.45 -21.63 -1.97
CA PHE A 11 15.66 -22.58 -2.76
C PHE A 11 14.20 -22.70 -2.28
N ALA A 12 13.84 -21.97 -1.22
CA ALA A 12 12.52 -22.08 -0.62
C ALA A 12 11.48 -21.20 -1.31
N ILE A 13 10.26 -21.70 -1.36
CA ILE A 13 9.07 -20.93 -1.71
C ILE A 13 8.15 -20.81 -0.49
N TYR A 14 7.32 -19.76 -0.45
CA TYR A 14 6.32 -19.64 0.60
C TYR A 14 5.04 -20.39 0.20
N ASP A 15 4.73 -21.47 0.90
CA ASP A 15 3.45 -22.16 0.77
C ASP A 15 2.41 -21.43 1.65
N ALA A 16 1.53 -20.68 1.00
CA ALA A 16 0.49 -19.90 1.66
C ALA A 16 -0.49 -20.78 2.47
N ARG A 17 -0.75 -22.02 2.05
CA ARG A 17 -1.63 -22.94 2.78
C ARG A 17 -0.95 -23.50 4.03
N ALA A 18 0.35 -23.78 3.94
CA ALA A 18 1.14 -24.23 5.09
C ALA A 18 1.53 -23.07 6.03
N GLY A 19 1.45 -21.81 5.55
CA GLY A 19 1.91 -20.64 6.29
C GLY A 19 3.42 -20.65 6.57
N ALA A 20 4.19 -21.32 5.70
CA ALA A 20 5.59 -21.65 5.95
C ALA A 20 6.41 -21.61 4.67
N TRP A 21 7.72 -21.44 4.86
CA TRP A 21 8.69 -21.61 3.77
C TRP A 21 9.04 -23.07 3.63
N VAL A 22 9.01 -23.56 2.40
CA VAL A 22 9.24 -24.96 2.07
C VAL A 22 10.19 -25.07 0.88
N VAL A 23 11.07 -26.06 0.90
CA VAL A 23 11.92 -26.41 -0.25
C VAL A 23 11.30 -27.58 -0.99
N GLU A 24 10.98 -27.35 -2.25
CA GLU A 24 10.54 -28.40 -3.16
C GLU A 24 11.77 -29.18 -3.64
N ALA A 25 11.71 -30.51 -3.56
CA ALA A 25 12.77 -31.36 -4.10
C ALA A 25 12.78 -31.25 -5.63
N GLY A 26 13.95 -30.99 -6.22
CA GLY A 26 14.06 -30.85 -7.66
C GLY A 26 15.38 -30.30 -8.14
N GLU A 27 15.46 -30.10 -9.45
CA GLU A 27 16.62 -29.50 -10.11
C GLU A 27 16.44 -27.97 -10.17
N PHE A 28 17.42 -27.24 -9.65
CA PHE A 28 17.46 -25.78 -9.69
C PHE A 28 18.61 -25.32 -10.57
N GLU A 29 18.36 -24.35 -11.45
CA GLU A 29 19.40 -23.70 -12.25
C GLU A 29 19.89 -22.44 -11.55
N ILE A 30 21.14 -22.47 -11.11
CA ILE A 30 21.87 -21.31 -10.60
C ILE A 30 22.45 -20.55 -11.81
N ARG A 31 22.10 -19.28 -11.94
CA ARG A 31 22.58 -18.38 -12.99
C ARG A 31 23.50 -17.31 -12.40
N VAL A 32 24.72 -17.20 -12.90
CA VAL A 32 25.65 -16.14 -12.50
C VAL A 32 25.81 -15.17 -13.67
N GLY A 33 25.62 -13.89 -13.40
CA GLY A 33 25.63 -12.83 -14.42
C GLY A 33 26.05 -11.48 -13.86
N ALA A 34 26.36 -10.55 -14.76
CA ALA A 34 26.61 -9.14 -14.39
C ALA A 34 25.30 -8.34 -14.26
N SER A 35 24.20 -8.87 -14.81
CA SER A 35 22.83 -8.38 -14.63
C SER A 35 21.83 -9.55 -14.74
N SER A 36 20.55 -9.30 -14.49
CA SER A 36 19.50 -10.31 -14.69
C SER A 36 19.29 -10.74 -16.15
N THR A 37 19.88 -10.00 -17.10
CA THR A 37 19.81 -10.26 -18.54
C THR A 37 21.15 -10.63 -19.18
N ASP A 38 22.28 -10.36 -18.51
CA ASP A 38 23.65 -10.75 -18.91
C ASP A 38 24.14 -11.93 -18.05
N ILE A 39 23.65 -13.14 -18.35
CA ILE A 39 24.01 -14.38 -17.66
C ILE A 39 25.22 -15.04 -18.34
N ARG A 40 26.30 -15.23 -17.57
CA ARG A 40 27.60 -15.70 -18.06
C ARG A 40 27.89 -17.15 -17.71
N GLU A 41 27.34 -17.66 -16.60
CA GLU A 41 27.48 -19.05 -16.17
C GLU A 41 26.14 -19.62 -15.73
N ARG A 42 25.98 -20.94 -15.91
CA ARG A 42 24.81 -21.71 -15.49
C ARG A 42 25.28 -23.02 -14.84
N LEU A 43 24.68 -23.35 -13.71
CA LEU A 43 24.92 -24.60 -12.99
C LEU A 43 23.58 -25.19 -12.60
N THR A 44 23.41 -26.49 -12.79
CA THR A 44 22.25 -27.21 -12.27
C THR A 44 22.63 -27.91 -10.98
N VAL A 45 21.79 -27.77 -9.95
CA VAL A 45 21.95 -28.47 -8.67
C VAL A 45 20.68 -29.23 -8.33
N ALA A 46 20.85 -30.48 -7.92
CA ALA A 46 19.78 -31.27 -7.33
C ALA A 46 19.61 -30.87 -5.87
N VAL A 47 18.47 -30.28 -5.52
CA VAL A 47 18.13 -29.88 -4.16
C VAL A 47 17.15 -30.91 -3.59
N GLY A 48 17.52 -31.51 -2.46
CA GLY A 48 16.60 -32.33 -1.69
C GLY A 48 15.58 -31.46 -0.96
N GLY A 49 14.36 -31.95 -0.84
CA GLY A 49 13.28 -31.30 -0.09
C GLY A 49 12.37 -32.35 0.53
N THR A 50 11.82 -32.07 1.71
CA THR A 50 10.90 -32.98 2.42
C THR A 50 9.44 -32.59 2.24
N ALA A 51 9.17 -31.41 1.69
CA ALA A 51 7.84 -30.84 1.61
C ALA A 51 7.29 -30.91 0.19
N LYS A 52 6.07 -31.42 0.05
CA LYS A 52 5.29 -31.27 -1.17
C LYS A 52 4.56 -29.93 -1.10
N VAL A 53 4.85 -29.05 -2.04
CA VAL A 53 4.19 -27.74 -2.14
C VAL A 53 2.71 -27.96 -2.38
N SER A 54 1.88 -27.27 -1.60
CA SER A 54 0.44 -27.31 -1.82
C SER A 54 0.09 -26.71 -3.18
N PRO A 55 -0.89 -27.27 -3.92
CA PRO A 55 -1.37 -26.64 -5.15
C PRO A 55 -1.81 -25.20 -4.87
N GLY A 56 -1.26 -24.26 -5.65
CA GLY A 56 -1.67 -22.86 -5.61
C GLY A 56 -3.16 -22.68 -5.94
N ALA A 57 -3.72 -21.53 -5.60
CA ALA A 57 -5.06 -21.18 -6.04
C ALA A 57 -5.10 -21.17 -7.58
N ALA A 58 -6.06 -21.88 -8.16
CA ALA A 58 -6.28 -21.86 -9.60
C ALA A 58 -7.17 -20.66 -9.94
N PHE A 59 -6.72 -19.80 -10.85
CA PHE A 59 -7.49 -18.67 -11.34
C PHE A 59 -8.10 -19.00 -12.69
N ALA A 60 -9.36 -18.63 -12.91
CA ALA A 60 -10.03 -18.81 -14.20
C ALA A 60 -9.41 -17.93 -15.31
N GLY A 61 -8.66 -16.89 -14.95
CA GLY A 61 -7.97 -16.00 -15.89
C GLY A 61 -6.83 -15.23 -15.24
N SER A 62 -6.28 -14.24 -15.95
CA SER A 62 -5.12 -13.44 -15.49
C SER A 62 -5.43 -12.47 -14.34
N ILE A 63 -6.71 -12.23 -14.05
CA ILE A 63 -7.17 -11.37 -12.96
C ILE A 63 -8.07 -12.22 -12.07
N ALA A 64 -7.67 -12.37 -10.81
CA ALA A 64 -8.50 -13.02 -9.81
C ALA A 64 -9.78 -12.21 -9.58
N ASN A 65 -10.93 -12.87 -9.59
CA ASN A 65 -12.16 -12.30 -9.07
C ASN A 65 -12.12 -12.25 -7.53
N ARG A 66 -13.15 -11.63 -6.94
CA ARG A 66 -13.24 -11.49 -5.48
C ARG A 66 -13.06 -12.81 -4.73
N SER A 67 -13.83 -13.84 -5.08
CA SER A 67 -13.80 -15.13 -4.38
C SER A 67 -12.43 -15.80 -4.54
N GLU A 68 -11.86 -15.78 -5.75
CA GLU A 68 -10.53 -16.34 -5.99
C GLU A 68 -9.43 -15.63 -5.18
N PHE A 69 -9.58 -14.31 -4.98
CA PHE A 69 -8.65 -13.55 -4.17
C PHE A 69 -8.86 -13.77 -2.67
N GLU A 70 -10.09 -13.95 -2.21
CA GLU A 70 -10.41 -14.32 -0.83
C GLU A 70 -9.86 -15.70 -0.46
N ASP A 71 -9.94 -16.66 -1.38
CA ASP A 71 -9.32 -17.99 -1.23
C ASP A 71 -7.79 -17.88 -1.13
N LEU A 72 -7.17 -16.98 -1.90
CA LEU A 72 -5.72 -16.73 -1.84
C LEU A 72 -5.31 -16.07 -0.50
N LEU A 73 -6.11 -15.12 0.00
CA LEU A 73 -5.86 -14.45 1.28
C LEU A 73 -6.09 -15.39 2.48
N GLY A 74 -6.92 -16.42 2.31
CA GLY A 74 -7.37 -17.28 3.40
C GLY A 74 -8.41 -16.61 4.31
N HIS A 75 -8.93 -15.45 3.92
CA HIS A 75 -10.01 -14.72 4.59
C HIS A 75 -10.71 -13.76 3.62
N GLU A 76 -11.89 -13.27 4.01
CA GLU A 76 -12.64 -12.29 3.21
C GLU A 76 -11.85 -11.00 3.00
N ILE A 77 -11.98 -10.37 1.82
CA ILE A 77 -11.31 -9.09 1.55
C ILE A 77 -11.86 -8.07 2.56
N PRO A 78 -10.99 -7.40 3.33
CA PRO A 78 -11.43 -6.42 4.30
C PRO A 78 -12.30 -5.35 3.63
N THR A 79 -13.43 -5.02 4.24
CA THR A 79 -14.25 -3.91 3.77
C THR A 79 -13.44 -2.62 3.94
N PRO A 80 -13.28 -1.79 2.89
CA PRO A 80 -12.59 -0.51 3.01
C PRO A 80 -13.18 0.31 4.16
N ALA A 81 -12.31 0.93 4.96
CA ALA A 81 -12.76 1.79 6.04
C ALA A 81 -13.64 2.93 5.49
N ALA A 82 -14.68 3.29 6.23
CA ALA A 82 -15.52 4.43 5.88
C ALA A 82 -14.67 5.70 5.79
N THR A 83 -14.91 6.53 4.77
CA THR A 83 -14.20 7.80 4.58
C THR A 83 -14.44 8.81 5.72
N LEU A 84 -15.51 8.59 6.48
CA LEU A 84 -15.91 9.40 7.64
C LEU A 84 -16.03 8.51 8.88
N PRO A 85 -15.73 9.05 10.09
CA PRO A 85 -15.21 10.38 10.35
C PRO A 85 -13.76 10.54 9.88
N TYR A 86 -13.34 11.77 9.59
CA TYR A 86 -11.96 12.03 9.22
C TYR A 86 -10.99 11.68 10.34
N THR A 87 -9.82 11.18 9.96
CA THR A 87 -8.72 10.82 10.86
C THR A 87 -7.42 11.46 10.38
N ARG A 88 -6.31 11.20 11.07
CA ARG A 88 -4.98 11.66 10.66
C ARG A 88 -4.51 11.06 9.32
N GLU A 89 -5.00 9.86 8.99
CA GLU A 89 -4.67 9.14 7.76
C GLU A 89 -5.64 9.47 6.61
N THR A 90 -6.69 10.27 6.86
CA THR A 90 -7.54 10.81 5.80
C THR A 90 -6.68 11.54 4.77
N LEU A 91 -6.89 11.23 3.49
CA LEU A 91 -6.19 11.88 2.41
C LEU A 91 -6.79 13.25 2.11
N ILE A 92 -6.00 14.16 1.54
CA ILE A 92 -6.53 15.46 1.08
C ILE A 92 -7.66 15.25 0.07
N ALA A 93 -7.61 14.21 -0.76
CA ALA A 93 -8.69 13.81 -1.66
C ALA A 93 -10.02 13.60 -0.94
N ASP A 94 -10.02 12.90 0.18
CA ASP A 94 -11.21 12.48 0.93
C ASP A 94 -11.95 13.65 1.62
N LEU A 95 -11.29 14.80 1.73
CA LEU A 95 -11.92 16.02 2.28
C LEU A 95 -13.12 16.51 1.44
N HIS A 96 -13.34 15.99 0.22
CA HIS A 96 -14.49 16.35 -0.60
C HIS A 96 -15.84 15.96 0.01
N GLN A 97 -15.86 15.02 0.97
CA GLN A 97 -17.09 14.48 1.58
C GLN A 97 -17.92 15.51 2.37
N THR A 98 -17.31 16.63 2.80
CA THR A 98 -18.01 17.66 3.60
C THR A 98 -17.78 19.05 3.05
N ALA A 99 -18.68 20.00 3.36
CA ALA A 99 -18.51 21.39 2.95
C ALA A 99 -17.24 22.02 3.53
N LEU A 100 -16.99 21.81 4.84
CA LEU A 100 -15.81 22.33 5.50
C LEU A 100 -14.53 21.65 5.01
N GLY A 101 -14.57 20.33 4.78
CA GLY A 101 -13.47 19.60 4.15
C GLY A 101 -13.14 20.14 2.76
N ARG A 102 -14.13 20.43 1.90
CA ARG A 102 -13.91 21.03 0.57
C ARG A 102 -13.20 22.39 0.65
N ILE A 103 -13.53 23.21 1.64
CA ILE A 103 -12.84 24.48 1.88
C ILE A 103 -11.37 24.24 2.25
N LEU A 104 -11.13 23.34 3.22
CA LEU A 104 -9.76 22.99 3.65
C LEU A 104 -8.93 22.41 2.50
N ARG A 105 -9.50 21.49 1.71
CA ARG A 105 -8.86 20.87 0.55
C ARG A 105 -8.35 21.93 -0.44
N LYS A 106 -9.21 22.87 -0.83
CA LYS A 106 -8.84 23.97 -1.74
C LYS A 106 -7.68 24.80 -1.19
N GLY A 107 -7.68 25.08 0.11
CA GLY A 107 -6.59 25.79 0.78
C GLY A 107 -5.27 25.02 0.75
N LEU A 108 -5.29 23.73 1.11
CA LEU A 108 -4.11 22.87 1.14
C LEU A 108 -3.49 22.71 -0.25
N LEU A 109 -4.30 22.41 -1.27
CA LEU A 109 -3.81 22.29 -2.65
C LEU A 109 -3.13 23.57 -3.13
N ARG A 110 -3.70 24.73 -2.83
CA ARG A 110 -3.10 26.03 -3.18
C ARG A 110 -1.73 26.22 -2.51
N VAL A 111 -1.59 25.88 -1.23
CA VAL A 111 -0.33 25.98 -0.50
C VAL A 111 0.73 25.02 -1.05
N ILE A 112 0.34 23.77 -1.33
CA ILE A 112 1.25 22.75 -1.87
C ILE A 112 1.73 23.14 -3.27
N SER A 113 0.82 23.52 -4.16
CA SER A 113 1.15 23.97 -5.52
C SER A 113 2.05 25.20 -5.51
N ALA A 114 1.81 26.16 -4.61
CA ALA A 114 2.67 27.34 -4.47
C ALA A 114 4.08 26.99 -3.98
N LYS A 115 4.21 26.02 -3.05
CA LYS A 115 5.51 25.61 -2.50
C LYS A 115 6.35 24.73 -3.43
N MET A 116 5.72 23.87 -4.22
CA MET A 116 6.45 22.93 -5.08
C MET A 116 6.94 23.55 -6.40
N GLY A 117 6.56 24.79 -6.69
CA GLY A 117 6.94 25.46 -7.94
C GLY A 117 6.22 24.82 -9.13
N ALA A 118 5.11 25.41 -9.55
CA ALA A 118 4.40 24.94 -10.73
C ALA A 118 5.23 25.25 -12.00
N SER A 119 6.18 24.38 -12.36
CA SER A 119 6.54 24.24 -13.77
C SER A 119 5.46 23.40 -14.44
N ASP A 120 4.94 23.86 -15.58
CA ASP A 120 3.76 23.28 -16.25
C ASP A 120 3.90 21.78 -16.54
N THR A 121 5.13 21.26 -16.66
CA THR A 121 5.44 19.86 -16.94
C THR A 121 5.09 18.91 -15.80
N ASN A 122 4.94 19.39 -14.55
CA ASN A 122 4.71 18.56 -13.36
C ASN A 122 3.43 18.89 -12.59
N ALA A 123 2.54 19.73 -13.13
CA ALA A 123 1.34 20.18 -12.42
C ALA A 123 0.38 19.01 -12.09
N ALA A 124 0.18 18.08 -13.03
CA ALA A 124 -0.66 16.90 -12.83
C ALA A 124 -0.07 15.96 -11.76
N THR A 125 1.23 15.70 -11.83
CA THR A 125 1.95 14.87 -10.84
C THR A 125 1.92 15.49 -9.45
N THR A 126 2.09 16.81 -9.37
CA THR A 126 1.99 17.59 -8.12
C THR A 126 0.60 17.48 -7.51
N ALA A 127 -0.45 17.58 -8.33
CA ALA A 127 -1.82 17.42 -7.87
C ALA A 127 -2.06 15.99 -7.35
N VAL A 128 -1.69 14.95 -8.10
CA VAL A 128 -1.85 13.54 -7.67
C VAL A 128 -1.14 13.26 -6.35
N PHE A 129 0.09 13.77 -6.19
CA PHE A 129 0.84 13.67 -4.94
C PHE A 129 0.11 14.38 -3.79
N ALA A 130 -0.34 15.61 -4.01
CA ALA A 130 -1.05 16.39 -3.01
C ALA A 130 -2.36 15.69 -2.57
N GLU A 131 -3.13 15.15 -3.52
CA GLU A 131 -4.37 14.42 -3.24
C GLU A 131 -4.12 13.15 -2.43
N SER A 132 -2.97 12.49 -2.63
CA SER A 132 -2.55 11.27 -1.91
C SER A 132 -1.88 11.53 -0.55
N THR A 133 -1.82 12.80 -0.13
CA THR A 133 -1.14 13.19 1.11
C THR A 133 -2.10 13.06 2.31
N PRO A 134 -1.72 12.36 3.41
CA PRO A 134 -2.54 12.27 4.62
C PRO A 134 -2.50 13.57 5.45
N LEU A 135 -3.57 13.89 6.19
CA LEU A 135 -3.66 15.12 6.99
C LEU A 135 -2.54 15.29 8.02
N ARG A 136 -2.02 14.20 8.60
CA ARG A 136 -0.87 14.29 9.53
C ARG A 136 0.38 14.90 8.89
N ALA A 137 0.52 14.81 7.57
CA ALA A 137 1.68 15.36 6.87
C ALA A 137 1.74 16.89 6.97
N ILE A 138 0.62 17.57 7.28
CA ILE A 138 0.61 19.02 7.55
C ILE A 138 1.56 19.36 8.70
N ALA A 139 1.56 18.56 9.78
CA ALA A 139 2.46 18.79 10.90
C ALA A 139 3.93 18.56 10.48
N MET A 140 4.19 17.50 9.73
CA MET A 140 5.54 17.14 9.25
C MET A 140 6.13 18.20 8.32
N ALA A 141 5.33 18.68 7.35
CA ALA A 141 5.74 19.68 6.37
C ALA A 141 5.79 21.12 6.92
N SER A 142 5.30 21.35 8.15
CA SER A 142 5.23 22.69 8.75
C SER A 142 6.56 23.21 9.29
N GLY A 143 7.60 22.37 9.38
CA GLY A 143 8.87 22.72 10.02
C GLY A 143 8.70 23.03 11.51
N GLY A 144 7.81 22.30 12.21
CA GLY A 144 7.53 22.47 13.64
C GLY A 144 6.49 23.56 13.98
N ARG A 145 5.99 24.32 12.99
CA ARG A 145 4.99 25.37 13.20
C ARG A 145 3.58 24.85 13.52
N VAL A 146 3.27 23.63 13.09
CA VAL A 146 2.00 22.95 13.33
C VAL A 146 2.29 21.63 14.04
N SER A 147 1.73 21.46 15.24
CA SER A 147 1.85 20.20 15.98
C SER A 147 0.76 19.20 15.59
N LEU A 148 0.99 17.91 15.86
CA LEU A 148 -0.05 16.88 15.68
C LEU A 148 -1.31 17.17 16.52
N ARG A 149 -1.16 17.80 17.70
CA ARG A 149 -2.31 18.22 18.52
C ARG A 149 -3.15 19.30 17.83
N ALA A 150 -2.53 20.21 17.08
CA ALA A 150 -3.26 21.20 16.29
C ALA A 150 -4.00 20.53 15.12
N VAL A 151 -3.39 19.52 14.48
CA VAL A 151 -4.06 18.69 13.46
C VAL A 151 -5.26 17.95 14.07
N ASP A 152 -5.15 17.40 15.27
CA ASP A 152 -6.27 16.75 15.97
C ASP A 152 -7.41 17.72 16.28
N ALA A 153 -7.08 18.95 16.68
CA ALA A 153 -8.09 19.99 16.90
C ALA A 153 -8.81 20.35 15.60
N MET A 154 -8.08 20.51 14.50
CA MET A 154 -8.65 20.73 13.17
C MET A 154 -9.57 19.57 12.75
N ILE A 155 -9.13 18.32 12.89
CA ILE A 155 -9.92 17.13 12.55
C ILE A 155 -11.20 17.07 13.40
N ARG A 156 -11.13 17.40 14.70
CA ARG A 156 -12.33 17.48 15.55
C ARG A 156 -13.35 18.47 15.02
N ILE A 157 -12.90 19.64 14.54
CA ILE A 157 -13.77 20.66 13.92
C ILE A 157 -14.38 20.13 12.62
N LEU A 158 -13.57 19.53 11.73
CA LEU A 158 -14.06 18.95 10.48
C LEU A 158 -15.16 17.89 10.69
N ASN A 159 -15.06 17.14 11.79
CA ASN A 159 -16.00 16.07 12.13
C ASN A 159 -17.24 16.53 12.90
N MET A 160 -17.37 17.81 13.29
CA MET A 160 -18.55 18.26 14.05
C MET A 160 -19.85 18.06 13.25
N GLY A 161 -19.88 18.48 11.99
CA GLY A 161 -21.04 18.28 11.10
C GLY A 161 -21.17 16.88 10.47
N VAL A 162 -20.30 15.95 10.84
CA VAL A 162 -20.34 14.54 10.42
C VAL A 162 -21.09 13.70 11.46
N ARG A 163 -20.87 13.97 12.76
CA ARG A 163 -21.53 13.24 13.86
C ARG A 163 -23.06 13.34 13.79
N GLU A 164 -23.58 14.50 13.37
CA GLU A 164 -25.03 14.73 13.21
C GLU A 164 -25.65 13.88 12.08
N ARG A 165 -24.89 13.64 11.00
CA ARG A 165 -25.34 12.87 9.83
C ARG A 165 -25.27 11.37 10.07
N VAL A 166 -24.21 10.89 10.71
CA VAL A 166 -24.08 9.47 11.09
C VAL A 166 -25.15 9.10 12.11
N ALA A 167 -25.47 9.98 13.06
CA ALA A 167 -26.54 9.75 14.02
C ALA A 167 -27.94 9.66 13.35
N HIS A 168 -28.25 10.52 12.39
CA HIS A 168 -29.52 10.46 11.64
C HIS A 168 -29.63 9.24 10.72
N ALA A 169 -28.53 8.83 10.08
CA ALA A 169 -28.51 7.68 9.16
C ALA A 169 -28.63 6.33 9.87
N THR A 170 -28.29 6.25 11.17
CA THR A 170 -28.41 5.03 11.98
C THR A 170 -29.76 4.93 12.71
N ALA A 171 -30.58 5.99 12.66
CA ALA A 171 -31.89 6.09 13.32
C ALA A 171 -33.08 5.78 12.39
N LEU A 172 -32.79 5.40 11.14
CA LEU A 172 -33.74 4.93 10.11
C LEU A 172 -33.44 3.47 9.79
#